data_AF-A0A831XN54-F1
#
_entry.id   AF-A0A831XN54-F1
#
_cell.length_a   1.000
_cell.length_b   1.000
_cell.length_c   1.000
_cell.angle_alpha   90.00
_cell.angle_beta   90.00
_cell.angle_gamma   90.00
#
_symmetry.space_group_name_H-M   'P 1'
#
loop_
_entity.id
_entity.type
_entity.pdbx_description
1 polymer ?
#
loop_
_entity_poly.entity_id
_entity_poly.type
_entity_poly.pdbx_seq_one_letter_code
_entity_poly.pdbx_strand_id
1 'polypeptide(L)'
;TPWPLLDVLLVLLAVVGAANAFNFTDGLDGLLASVAAILLLPFYPHPFAHTLLGALLGFLWHNAPRAKVFMGDTGSQALGALVAGLFVLSGKLWLLPLAAIVPVMEVVSVVVQVLYFRRTGKRLLRMSPLHHHLELSGWEEAKITFRLAVLTALATALAFGGGA
;
A
#
# COMPACT_ATOMS: atom_id res chain seq x y z
N THR A 1 22.85 4.01 -11.03
CA THR A 1 24.08 4.23 -10.24
C THR A 1 25.25 3.59 -10.99
N PRO A 2 26.53 3.75 -10.59
CA PRO A 2 27.63 3.00 -11.23
C PRO A 2 27.56 1.47 -11.01
N TRP A 3 26.57 0.99 -10.25
CA TRP A 3 26.40 -0.42 -9.88
C TRP A 3 25.08 -0.99 -10.46
N PRO A 4 25.02 -1.32 -11.75
CA PRO A 4 23.77 -1.69 -12.42
C PRO A 4 23.11 -2.94 -11.82
N LEU A 5 23.89 -3.89 -11.29
CA LEU A 5 23.35 -5.08 -10.61
C LEU A 5 22.63 -4.74 -9.30
N LEU A 6 23.13 -3.75 -8.55
CA LEU A 6 22.47 -3.29 -7.33
C LEU A 6 21.18 -2.54 -7.67
N ASP A 7 21.17 -1.76 -8.75
CA ASP A 7 19.96 -1.09 -9.22
C ASP A 7 18.89 -2.11 -9.61
N VAL A 8 19.25 -3.15 -10.36
CA VAL A 8 18.32 -4.23 -10.74
C VAL A 8 17.77 -4.94 -9.51
N LEU A 9 18.63 -5.31 -8.56
CA LEU A 9 18.21 -5.98 -7.33
C LEU A 9 17.26 -5.09 -6.51
N LEU A 10 17.57 -3.80 -6.39
CA LEU A 10 16.76 -2.84 -5.66
C LEU A 10 15.39 -2.64 -6.32
N VAL A 11 15.35 -2.53 -7.66
CA VAL A 11 14.11 -2.40 -8.42
C VAL A 11 13.26 -3.67 -8.30
N LEU A 12 13.87 -4.86 -8.41
CA LEU A 12 13.17 -6.13 -8.22
C LEU A 12 12.58 -6.21 -6.80
N LEU A 13 13.37 -5.87 -5.79
CA LEU A 13 12.90 -5.86 -4.40
C LEU A 13 11.74 -4.87 -4.21
N ALA A 14 11.83 -3.68 -4.79
CA ALA A 14 10.79 -2.67 -4.70
C ALA A 14 9.48 -3.10 -5.36
N VAL A 15 9.56 -3.65 -6.58
CA VAL A 15 8.38 -4.07 -7.34
C VAL A 15 7.71 -5.30 -6.72
N VAL A 16 8.48 -6.34 -6.40
CA VAL A 16 7.97 -7.55 -5.75
C VAL A 16 7.48 -7.22 -4.34
N GLY A 17 8.24 -6.42 -3.59
CA GLY A 17 7.87 -5.96 -2.26
C GLY A 17 6.56 -5.17 -2.27
N ALA A 18 6.40 -4.22 -3.19
CA ALA A 18 5.16 -3.44 -3.31
C ALA A 18 3.98 -4.31 -3.76
N ALA A 19 4.16 -5.24 -4.70
CA ALA A 19 3.09 -6.15 -5.11
C ALA A 19 2.54 -6.96 -3.92
N ASN A 20 3.41 -7.52 -3.09
CA ASN A 20 3.00 -8.24 -1.87
C ASN A 20 2.44 -7.30 -0.80
N ALA A 21 3.02 -6.11 -0.63
CA ALA A 21 2.54 -5.15 0.36
C ALA A 21 1.12 -4.67 0.05
N PHE A 22 0.84 -4.39 -1.22
CA PHE A 22 -0.47 -3.99 -1.68
C PHE A 22 -1.45 -5.15 -1.53
N ASN A 23 -1.05 -6.37 -1.89
CA ASN A 23 -1.86 -7.56 -1.66
C ASN A 23 -2.25 -7.75 -0.17
N PHE A 24 -1.31 -7.60 0.77
CA PHE A 24 -1.64 -7.64 2.20
C PHE A 24 -2.52 -6.48 2.68
N THR A 25 -2.55 -5.36 1.96
CA THR A 25 -3.38 -4.20 2.29
C THR A 25 -4.82 -4.37 1.77
N ASP A 26 -5.06 -5.26 0.81
CA ASP A 26 -6.38 -5.57 0.22
C ASP A 26 -7.23 -6.50 1.11
N GLY A 27 -7.35 -6.16 2.40
CA GLY A 27 -8.07 -6.95 3.40
C GLY A 27 -9.37 -6.33 3.91
N LEU A 28 -9.61 -5.04 3.61
CA LEU A 28 -10.83 -4.31 3.98
C LEU A 28 -11.38 -3.52 2.78
N ASP A 29 -12.70 -3.34 2.76
CA ASP A 29 -13.42 -2.58 1.75
C ASP A 29 -12.87 -1.16 1.61
N GLY A 30 -12.45 -0.81 0.40
CA GLY A 30 -11.93 0.51 0.03
C GLY A 30 -10.54 0.83 0.58
N LEU A 31 -9.90 -0.03 1.38
CA LEU A 31 -8.59 0.25 1.98
C LEU A 31 -7.51 0.39 0.92
N LEU A 32 -7.24 -0.66 0.14
CA LEU A 32 -6.19 -0.60 -0.87
C LEU A 32 -6.47 0.45 -1.95
N ALA A 33 -7.71 0.52 -2.43
CA ALA A 33 -8.09 1.45 -3.49
C ALA A 33 -7.91 2.93 -3.06
N SER A 34 -8.27 3.29 -1.82
CA SER A 34 -8.06 4.64 -1.30
C SER A 34 -6.58 4.97 -1.09
N VAL A 35 -5.80 4.04 -0.52
CA VAL A 35 -4.35 4.17 -0.34
C VAL A 35 -3.66 4.39 -1.69
N ALA A 36 -3.96 3.55 -2.68
CA ALA A 36 -3.35 3.64 -4.00
C ALA A 36 -3.76 4.91 -4.76
N ALA A 37 -5.03 5.34 -4.67
CA ALA A 37 -5.48 6.59 -5.27
C ALA A 37 -4.69 7.79 -4.73
N ILE A 38 -4.46 7.84 -3.41
CA ILE A 38 -3.66 8.89 -2.76
C ILE A 38 -2.20 8.84 -3.24
N LEU A 39 -1.59 7.66 -3.33
CA LEU A 39 -0.21 7.48 -3.79
C LEU A 39 0.01 7.95 -5.23
N LEU A 40 -1.04 7.93 -6.06
CA LEU A 40 -0.97 8.37 -7.45
C LEU A 40 -1.08 9.89 -7.61
N LEU A 41 -1.60 10.62 -6.61
CA LEU A 41 -1.81 12.08 -6.71
C LEU A 41 -0.53 12.87 -7.02
N PRO A 42 0.64 12.62 -6.41
CA PRO A 42 1.86 13.33 -6.77
C PRO A 42 2.37 13.05 -8.19
N PHE A 43 1.91 11.96 -8.78
CA PHE A 43 2.21 11.58 -10.17
C PHE A 43 1.11 11.99 -11.13
N TYR A 44 0.08 12.72 -10.67
CA TYR A 44 -1.09 13.07 -11.48
C TYR A 44 -0.69 13.53 -12.87
N PRO A 45 0.26 14.48 -13.11
CA PRO A 45 0.64 14.92 -14.45
C PRO A 45 1.13 13.84 -15.43
N HIS A 46 1.50 12.65 -14.94
CA HIS A 46 1.87 11.52 -15.80
C HIS A 46 0.60 10.85 -16.37
N PRO A 47 0.42 10.70 -17.69
CA PRO A 47 -0.79 10.15 -18.31
C PRO A 47 -1.23 8.81 -17.72
N PHE A 48 -0.27 7.93 -17.45
CA PHE A 48 -0.52 6.64 -16.81
C PHE A 48 -1.14 6.76 -15.41
N ALA A 49 -0.70 7.73 -14.59
CA ALA A 49 -1.24 7.93 -13.25
C ALA A 49 -2.67 8.47 -13.29
N HIS A 50 -3.00 9.36 -14.23
CA HIS A 50 -4.39 9.82 -14.45
C HIS A 50 -5.33 8.65 -14.78
N THR A 51 -4.93 7.77 -15.69
CA THR A 51 -5.75 6.61 -16.11
C THR A 51 -5.95 5.63 -14.96
N LEU A 52 -4.88 5.32 -14.21
CA LEU A 52 -4.98 4.47 -13.03
C LEU A 52 -5.85 5.08 -11.96
N LEU A 53 -5.71 6.38 -11.68
CA LEU A 53 -6.52 7.08 -10.71
C LEU A 53 -8.01 7.07 -11.11
N GLY A 54 -8.32 7.31 -12.38
CA GLY A 54 -9.69 7.21 -12.90
C GLY A 54 -10.29 5.81 -12.74
N ALA A 55 -9.53 4.76 -13.10
CA ALA A 55 -9.94 3.37 -12.92
C ALA A 55 -10.16 3.02 -11.43
N LEU A 56 -9.27 3.47 -10.54
CA LEU A 56 -9.38 3.24 -9.10
C LEU A 56 -10.56 3.99 -8.48
N LEU A 57 -10.83 5.23 -8.88
CA LEU A 57 -12.00 5.96 -8.39
C LEU A 57 -13.31 5.31 -8.85
N GLY A 58 -13.37 4.84 -10.10
CA GLY A 58 -14.49 4.05 -10.60
C GLY A 58 -14.65 2.73 -9.87
N PHE A 59 -13.56 2.02 -9.60
CA PHE A 59 -13.56 0.80 -8.79
C PHE A 59 -13.99 1.07 -7.34
N LEU A 60 -13.45 2.12 -6.71
CA LEU A 60 -13.75 2.50 -5.32
C LEU A 60 -15.24 2.83 -5.14
N TRP A 61 -15.92 3.35 -6.16
CA TRP A 61 -17.38 3.51 -6.14
C TRP A 61 -18.14 2.20 -5.85
N HIS A 62 -17.59 1.07 -6.31
CA HIS A 62 -18.17 -0.27 -6.11
C HIS A 62 -17.53 -1.05 -4.95
N ASN A 63 -16.33 -0.66 -4.52
CA ASN A 63 -15.54 -1.32 -3.48
C ASN A 63 -15.56 -0.59 -2.12
N ALA A 64 -16.10 0.63 -2.05
CA ALA A 64 -16.35 1.34 -0.79
C ALA A 64 -17.19 0.48 0.19
N PRO A 65 -17.14 0.77 1.51
CA PRO A 65 -17.69 -0.09 2.56
C PRO A 65 -19.07 -0.66 2.22
N ARG A 66 -19.22 -1.98 2.40
CA ARG A 66 -20.26 -2.83 1.80
C ARG A 66 -19.99 -3.07 0.31
N ALA A 67 -18.77 -3.52 0.02
CA ALA A 67 -18.29 -3.74 -1.33
C ALA A 67 -19.17 -4.71 -2.11
N LYS A 68 -19.36 -4.42 -3.39
CA LYS A 68 -20.02 -5.29 -4.38
C LYS A 68 -19.01 -6.01 -5.27
N VAL A 69 -17.80 -5.46 -5.36
CA VAL A 69 -16.71 -5.96 -6.18
C VAL A 69 -15.44 -5.93 -5.34
N PHE A 70 -14.70 -7.03 -5.34
CA PHE A 70 -13.40 -7.16 -4.68
C PHE A 70 -12.28 -7.01 -5.69
N MET A 71 -11.13 -6.47 -5.27
CA MET A 71 -9.98 -6.25 -6.14
C MET A 71 -9.26 -7.56 -6.44
N GLY A 72 -9.01 -8.37 -5.41
CA GLY A 72 -8.42 -9.69 -5.52
C GLY A 72 -6.91 -9.64 -5.83
N ASP A 73 -6.29 -10.82 -5.87
CA ASP A 73 -4.83 -10.93 -6.01
C ASP A 73 -4.30 -10.32 -7.30
N THR A 74 -5.03 -10.52 -8.41
CA THR A 74 -4.65 -9.97 -9.72
C THR A 74 -4.61 -8.44 -9.69
N GLY A 75 -5.64 -7.80 -9.13
CA GLY A 75 -5.72 -6.34 -9.08
C GLY A 75 -4.71 -5.74 -8.09
N SER A 76 -4.60 -6.31 -6.90
CA SER A 76 -3.76 -5.78 -5.83
C SER A 76 -2.26 -5.89 -6.13
N GLN A 77 -1.80 -7.04 -6.63
CA GLN A 77 -0.39 -7.23 -7.00
C GLN A 77 -0.01 -6.38 -8.22
N ALA A 78 -0.88 -6.33 -9.24
CA ALA A 78 -0.66 -5.48 -10.40
C ALA A 78 -0.55 -4.00 -9.97
N LEU A 79 -1.46 -3.54 -9.10
CA LEU A 79 -1.43 -2.17 -8.62
C LEU A 79 -0.16 -1.84 -7.84
N GLY A 80 0.30 -2.73 -6.96
CA GLY A 80 1.57 -2.57 -6.25
C GLY A 80 2.77 -2.48 -7.19
N ALA A 81 2.83 -3.35 -8.20
CA ALA A 81 3.90 -3.33 -9.20
C ALA A 81 3.88 -2.04 -10.04
N LEU A 82 2.69 -1.58 -10.45
CA LEU A 82 2.52 -0.37 -11.25
C LEU A 82 2.88 0.90 -10.47
N VAL A 83 2.48 1.00 -9.20
CA VAL A 83 2.86 2.12 -8.34
C VAL A 83 4.37 2.11 -8.09
N ALA A 84 4.98 0.97 -7.76
CA ALA A 84 6.43 0.89 -7.62
C ALA A 84 7.16 1.28 -8.91
N GLY A 85 6.66 0.84 -10.07
CA GLY A 85 7.16 1.22 -11.38
C GLY A 85 7.15 2.74 -11.61
N LEU A 86 6.07 3.43 -11.22
CA LEU A 86 6.00 4.90 -11.30
C LEU A 86 7.06 5.59 -10.42
N PHE A 87 7.27 5.10 -9.20
CA PHE A 87 8.33 5.62 -8.31
C PHE A 87 9.73 5.38 -8.88
N VAL A 88 9.98 4.20 -9.48
CA VAL A 88 11.25 3.87 -10.15
C VAL A 88 11.48 4.78 -11.35
N LEU A 89 10.52 4.85 -12.28
CA LEU A 89 10.64 5.62 -13.52
C LEU A 89 10.75 7.13 -13.28
N SER A 90 10.19 7.62 -12.18
CA SER A 90 10.28 9.03 -11.79
C SER A 90 11.54 9.36 -10.98
N GLY A 91 12.43 8.40 -10.75
CA GLY A 91 13.64 8.59 -9.93
C GLY A 91 13.35 8.84 -8.43
N LYS A 92 12.16 8.49 -7.96
CA LYS A 92 11.65 8.78 -6.60
C LYS A 92 11.58 7.55 -5.71
N LEU A 93 12.23 6.45 -6.10
CA LEU A 93 12.15 5.14 -5.42
C LEU A 93 12.30 5.22 -3.89
N TRP A 94 13.22 6.05 -3.40
CA TRP A 94 13.47 6.23 -1.96
C TRP A 94 12.30 6.84 -1.18
N LEU A 95 11.37 7.52 -1.86
CA LEU A 95 10.15 8.06 -1.25
C LEU A 95 9.06 7.00 -1.09
N LEU A 96 9.14 5.87 -1.80
CA LEU A 96 8.08 4.85 -1.81
C LEU A 96 7.75 4.31 -0.41
N PRO A 97 8.71 3.91 0.45
CA PRO A 97 8.37 3.38 1.77
C PRO A 97 7.67 4.39 2.68
N LEU A 98 8.00 5.68 2.54
CA LEU A 98 7.37 6.75 3.31
C LEU A 98 5.98 7.07 2.76
N ALA A 99 5.84 7.25 1.45
CA ALA A 99 4.55 7.53 0.83
C ALA A 99 3.56 6.38 1.06
N ALA A 100 4.00 5.13 0.82
CA ALA A 100 3.23 3.91 1.01
C ALA A 100 3.34 3.36 2.45
N ILE A 101 3.27 4.25 3.45
CA ILE A 101 3.47 3.87 4.86
C ILE A 101 2.50 2.78 5.32
N VAL A 102 1.25 2.81 4.86
CA VAL A 102 0.24 1.81 5.24
C VAL A 102 0.62 0.42 4.69
N PRO A 103 0.84 0.21 3.39
CA PRO A 103 1.35 -1.06 2.88
C PRO A 103 2.63 -1.54 3.58
N VAL A 104 3.55 -0.62 3.91
CA VAL A 104 4.76 -0.97 4.68
C VAL A 104 4.41 -1.48 6.07
N MET A 105 3.55 -0.78 6.81
CA MET A 105 3.11 -1.22 8.14
C MET A 105 2.39 -2.57 8.10
N GLU A 106 1.59 -2.83 7.07
CA GLU A 106 0.90 -4.11 6.88
C GLU A 106 1.91 -5.26 6.74
N VAL A 107 2.88 -5.14 5.83
CA VAL A 107 3.95 -6.15 5.67
C VAL A 107 4.77 -6.31 6.95
N VAL A 108 5.18 -5.21 7.57
CA VAL A 108 5.98 -5.24 8.80
C VAL A 108 5.20 -5.96 9.91
N SER A 109 3.89 -5.70 10.03
CA SER A 109 3.04 -6.38 11.01
C SER A 109 3.02 -7.90 10.80
N VAL A 110 2.94 -8.36 9.55
CA VAL A 110 2.97 -9.79 9.19
C VAL A 110 4.34 -10.40 9.53
N VAL A 111 5.43 -9.77 9.10
CA VAL A 111 6.79 -10.26 9.34
C VAL A 111 7.08 -10.36 10.84
N VAL A 112 6.75 -9.31 11.60
CA VAL A 112 6.96 -9.27 13.05
C VAL A 112 6.10 -10.33 13.74
N GLN A 113 4.83 -10.48 13.36
CA GLN A 113 3.94 -11.49 13.92
C GLN A 113 4.46 -12.91 13.69
N VAL A 114 4.86 -13.24 12.45
CA VAL A 114 5.41 -14.56 12.11
C VAL A 114 6.69 -14.82 12.90
N LEU A 115 7.60 -13.84 12.95
CA LEU A 115 8.86 -13.98 13.67
C LEU A 115 8.65 -14.17 15.18
N TYR A 116 7.71 -13.42 15.77
CA TYR A 116 7.36 -13.52 17.18
C TYR A 116 6.70 -14.86 17.51
N PHE A 117 5.77 -15.33 16.68
CA PHE A 117 5.11 -16.62 16.85
C PHE A 117 6.09 -17.79 16.74
N ARG A 118 7.00 -17.75 15.76
CA ARG A 118 8.03 -18.79 15.60
C ARG A 118 9.00 -18.86 16.78
N ARG A 119 9.25 -17.75 17.47
CA ARG A 119 10.17 -17.70 18.63
C ARG A 119 9.50 -18.02 19.95
N THR A 120 8.24 -17.64 20.13
CA THR A 120 7.57 -17.68 21.45
C THR A 120 6.37 -18.61 21.52
N GLY A 121 5.84 -19.06 20.37
CA GLY A 121 4.56 -19.76 20.27
C GLY A 121 3.33 -18.89 20.56
N LYS A 122 3.53 -17.59 20.84
CA LYS A 122 2.47 -16.64 21.19
C LYS A 122 2.24 -15.66 20.04
N ARG A 123 1.04 -15.08 19.99
CA ARG A 123 0.70 -14.02 19.03
C ARG A 123 1.01 -12.64 19.64
N LEU A 124 1.64 -11.74 18.87
CA LEU A 124 1.89 -10.36 19.30
C LEU A 124 0.65 -9.49 19.07
N LEU A 125 0.13 -9.53 17.85
CA LEU A 125 -1.13 -8.94 17.43
C LEU A 125 -2.25 -9.98 17.51
N ARG A 126 -3.49 -9.54 17.73
CA ARG A 126 -4.67 -10.42 17.74
C ARG A 126 -4.78 -11.24 16.44
N MET A 127 -4.51 -10.58 15.32
CA MET A 127 -4.37 -11.13 13.97
C MET A 127 -3.44 -10.22 13.16
N SER A 128 -2.79 -10.75 12.13
CA SER A 128 -2.07 -9.97 11.13
C SER A 128 -2.74 -10.19 9.76
N PRO A 129 -2.79 -9.19 8.88
CA PRO A 129 -2.12 -7.87 8.97
C PRO A 129 -2.73 -6.88 9.99
N LEU A 130 -2.17 -5.68 10.10
CA LEU A 130 -2.48 -4.67 11.12
C LEU A 130 -3.96 -4.28 11.12
N HIS A 131 -4.60 -4.14 9.95
CA HIS A 131 -6.02 -3.79 9.89
C HIS A 131 -6.92 -4.82 10.60
N HIS A 132 -6.64 -6.13 10.49
CA HIS A 132 -7.40 -7.15 11.23
C HIS A 132 -7.14 -7.10 12.73
N HIS A 133 -5.95 -6.68 13.16
CA HIS A 133 -5.71 -6.42 14.59
C HIS A 133 -6.62 -5.30 15.10
N LEU A 134 -6.79 -4.23 14.33
CA LEU A 134 -7.66 -3.10 14.68
C LEU A 134 -9.14 -3.51 14.68
N GLU A 135 -9.57 -4.28 13.69
CA GLU A 135 -10.93 -4.84 13.60
C GLU A 135 -11.25 -5.71 14.83
N LEU A 136 -10.40 -6.69 15.14
CA LEU A 136 -10.54 -7.52 16.34
C LEU A 136 -10.39 -6.74 17.65
N SER A 137 -9.91 -5.50 17.60
CA SER A 137 -9.87 -4.58 18.75
C SER A 137 -11.15 -3.73 18.89
N GLY A 138 -12.17 -4.00 18.07
CA GLY A 138 -13.50 -3.39 18.15
C GLY A 138 -13.68 -2.16 17.25
N TRP A 139 -12.78 -1.92 16.29
CA TRP A 139 -12.91 -0.80 15.36
C TRP A 139 -13.78 -1.20 14.17
N GLU A 140 -14.67 -0.30 13.75
CA GLU A 140 -15.45 -0.47 12.54
C GLU A 140 -14.55 -0.41 11.30
N GLU A 141 -14.75 -1.33 10.36
CA GLU A 141 -14.00 -1.43 9.11
C GLU A 141 -13.89 -0.09 8.37
N ALA A 142 -15.02 0.59 8.13
CA ALA A 142 -15.03 1.88 7.45
C ALA A 142 -14.17 2.95 8.16
N LYS A 143 -14.09 2.89 9.49
CA LYS A 143 -13.27 3.80 10.32
C LYS A 143 -11.79 3.46 10.20
N ILE A 144 -11.42 2.18 10.10
CA ILE A 144 -10.05 1.74 9.85
C ILE A 144 -9.61 2.22 8.45
N THR A 145 -10.40 1.91 7.42
CA THR A 145 -10.15 2.34 6.03
C THR A 145 -9.93 3.85 5.95
N PHE A 146 -10.84 4.65 6.52
CA PHE A 146 -10.71 6.11 6.52
C PHE A 146 -9.44 6.59 7.23
N ARG A 147 -9.14 6.07 8.43
CA ARG A 147 -7.97 6.50 9.21
C ARG A 147 -6.65 6.14 8.54
N LEU A 148 -6.55 4.95 7.94
CA LEU A 148 -5.36 4.53 7.20
C LEU A 148 -5.20 5.32 5.89
N ALA A 149 -6.29 5.67 5.21
CA ALA A 149 -6.24 6.58 4.07
C ALA A 149 -5.72 7.97 4.47
N VAL A 150 -6.22 8.55 5.57
CA VAL A 150 -5.72 9.83 6.10
C VAL A 150 -4.22 9.76 6.44
N LEU A 151 -3.78 8.68 7.09
CA LEU A 151 -2.36 8.48 7.39
C LEU A 151 -1.51 8.40 6.11
N THR A 152 -2.00 7.71 5.08
CA THR A 152 -1.34 7.64 3.77
C THR A 152 -1.26 9.02 3.12
N ALA A 153 -2.33 9.82 3.18
CA ALA A 153 -2.34 11.18 2.64
C ALA A 153 -1.31 12.07 3.33
N LEU A 154 -1.23 12.02 4.66
CA LEU A 154 -0.23 12.77 5.42
C LEU A 154 1.20 12.33 5.07
N ALA A 155 1.46 11.03 5.03
CA ALA A 155 2.78 10.51 4.73
C ALA A 155 3.21 10.79 3.27
N THR A 156 2.27 10.71 2.33
CA THR A 156 2.50 11.09 0.92
C THR A 156 2.76 12.58 0.81
N ALA A 157 1.98 13.42 1.48
CA ALA A 157 2.21 14.86 1.50
C ALA A 157 3.58 15.21 2.12
N LEU A 158 4.00 14.52 3.18
CA LEU A 158 5.34 14.70 3.77
C LEU A 158 6.45 14.25 2.82
N ALA A 159 6.28 13.12 2.13
CA ALA A 159 7.26 12.59 1.19
C ALA A 159 7.51 13.51 -0.02
N PHE A 160 6.48 14.21 -0.49
CA PHE A 160 6.54 15.07 -1.68
C PHE A 160 6.56 16.57 -1.37
N GLY A 161 6.10 16.98 -0.19
CA GLY A 161 5.95 18.39 0.19
C GLY A 161 7.26 19.08 0.59
N GLY A 162 8.34 18.32 0.84
CA GLY A 162 9.66 18.86 1.12
C GLY A 162 10.46 19.32 -0.11
N GLY A 163 9.91 19.16 -1.32
CA GLY A 163 10.57 19.51 -2.57
C GLY A 163 9.73 20.47 -3.40
N ALA A 164 9.86 21.77 -3.10
CA ALA A 164 9.57 22.89 -4.00
C ALA A 164 10.85 23.70 -4.19
#